data_AF-A0A661R6L4-F1
#
_entry.id   AF-A0A661R6L4-F1
#
_cell.length_a   1.000
_cell.length_b   1.000
_cell.length_c   1.000
_cell.angle_alpha   90.00
_cell.angle_beta   90.00
_cell.angle_gamma   90.00
#
_symmetry.space_group_name_H-M   'P 1'
#
loop_
_entity.id
_entity.type
_entity.pdbx_description
1 polymer ?
#
loop_
_entity_poly.entity_id
_entity_poly.type
_entity_poly.pdbx_seq_one_letter_code
_entity_poly.pdbx_strand_id
1 'polypeptide(L)'
;MNITCPHCKTRLNIPDHKIPRDKDSSFKCPKCHDKVQVLVSQLNFSVPGSQKNEDAKNESMGTEGLPVQGREQALVCMDDSPERAKLVAAVQALGFYVEATGSTSSALKKMAYHVYPLVLLNESFDQNKGFKAMSTHMNELDMSLRRRICLVLFSDRLPTGDPMSALHSSVNYIVEADSLDHVEEILSSTLAEHQNFYTVYNDSMRAAGKA
;
A
#
# COMPACT_ATOMS: atom_id res chain seq x y z
N MET A 1 -24.65 6.04 -19.47
CA MET A 1 -23.37 5.27 -19.52
C MET A 1 -23.27 4.33 -20.74
N ASN A 2 -22.06 4.04 -21.22
CA ASN A 2 -21.80 3.03 -22.26
C ASN A 2 -21.44 1.67 -21.63
N ILE A 3 -22.30 0.65 -21.79
CA ILE A 3 -22.07 -0.70 -21.27
C ILE A 3 -21.86 -1.65 -22.46
N THR A 4 -20.83 -2.50 -22.38
CA THR A 4 -20.55 -3.51 -23.41
C THR A 4 -21.26 -4.81 -23.02
N CYS A 5 -22.10 -5.34 -23.92
CA CYS A 5 -22.77 -6.61 -23.67
C CYS A 5 -21.74 -7.77 -23.67
N PRO A 6 -21.68 -8.63 -22.64
CA PRO A 6 -20.71 -9.73 -22.58
C PRO A 6 -20.96 -10.82 -23.64
N HIS A 7 -22.21 -10.99 -24.10
CA HIS A 7 -22.56 -12.03 -25.07
C HIS A 7 -22.25 -11.66 -26.52
N CYS A 8 -22.57 -10.43 -26.94
CA CYS A 8 -22.41 -10.02 -28.35
C CYS A 8 -21.37 -8.91 -28.57
N LYS A 9 -20.66 -8.50 -27.50
CA LYS A 9 -19.61 -7.45 -27.48
C LYS A 9 -20.02 -6.11 -28.09
N THR A 10 -21.32 -5.87 -28.27
CA THR A 10 -21.83 -4.61 -28.81
C THR A 10 -21.85 -3.56 -27.70
N ARG A 11 -21.31 -2.37 -27.99
CA ARG A 11 -21.34 -1.21 -27.09
C ARG A 11 -22.74 -0.59 -27.11
N LEU A 12 -23.40 -0.55 -25.97
CA LEU A 12 -24.76 -0.02 -25.81
C LEU A 12 -24.69 1.28 -24.99
N ASN A 13 -25.21 2.37 -25.54
CA ASN A 13 -25.32 3.64 -24.82
C ASN A 13 -26.67 3.69 -24.10
N ILE A 14 -26.66 3.54 -22.77
CA ILE A 14 -27.87 3.51 -21.94
C ILE A 14 -28.00 4.89 -21.25
N PRO A 15 -29.08 5.64 -21.50
CA PRO A 15 -29.32 6.93 -20.85
C PRO A 15 -29.53 6.79 -19.34
N ASP A 16 -28.97 7.71 -18.55
CA ASP A 16 -28.85 7.61 -17.09
C ASP A 16 -30.18 7.61 -16.32
N HIS A 17 -31.29 7.95 -16.98
CA HIS A 17 -32.64 7.97 -16.41
C HIS A 17 -33.34 6.59 -16.36
N LYS A 18 -32.66 5.50 -16.75
CA LYS A 18 -33.19 4.13 -16.66
C LYS A 18 -32.41 3.20 -15.72
N ILE A 19 -31.44 3.72 -14.97
CA ILE A 19 -30.61 2.95 -14.04
C ILE A 19 -30.80 3.51 -12.62
N PRO A 20 -31.57 2.84 -11.74
CA PRO A 20 -31.68 3.25 -10.34
C PRO A 20 -30.35 2.97 -9.62
N ARG A 21 -29.83 3.96 -8.89
CA ARG A 21 -28.48 3.95 -8.30
C ARG A 21 -28.29 2.98 -7.13
N ASP A 22 -29.36 2.30 -6.67
CA ASP A 22 -29.34 1.51 -5.44
C ASP A 22 -29.78 0.04 -5.59
N LYS A 23 -29.94 -0.50 -6.82
CA LYS A 23 -30.24 -1.93 -7.02
C LYS A 23 -29.66 -2.53 -8.30
N ASP A 24 -29.27 -3.80 -8.22
CA ASP A 24 -28.89 -4.65 -9.35
C ASP A 24 -30.02 -4.68 -10.39
N SER A 25 -29.71 -4.26 -11.61
CA SER A 25 -30.69 -4.22 -12.70
C SER A 25 -30.25 -5.11 -13.86
N SER A 26 -31.21 -5.84 -14.41
CA SER A 26 -31.00 -6.74 -15.54
C SER A 26 -31.83 -6.29 -16.74
N PHE A 27 -31.22 -6.22 -17.91
CA PHE A 27 -31.88 -5.79 -19.16
C PHE A 27 -31.60 -6.79 -20.28
N LYS A 28 -32.54 -6.94 -21.22
CA LYS A 28 -32.32 -7.76 -22.42
C LYS A 28 -31.56 -6.96 -23.48
N CYS A 29 -30.51 -7.53 -24.04
CA CYS A 29 -29.76 -6.92 -25.12
C CYS A 29 -30.63 -6.84 -26.39
N PRO A 30 -30.75 -5.68 -27.06
CA PRO A 30 -31.59 -5.55 -28.26
C PRO A 30 -31.02 -6.26 -29.50
N LYS A 31 -29.77 -6.73 -29.46
CA LYS A 31 -29.10 -7.36 -30.61
C LYS A 31 -29.07 -8.89 -30.53
N CYS A 32 -28.97 -9.46 -29.33
CA CYS A 32 -28.95 -10.92 -29.14
C CYS A 32 -30.08 -11.44 -28.24
N HIS A 33 -30.92 -10.55 -27.71
CA HIS A 33 -32.04 -10.85 -26.81
C HIS A 33 -31.67 -11.51 -25.46
N ASP A 34 -30.38 -11.77 -25.22
CA ASP A 34 -29.87 -12.30 -23.96
C ASP A 34 -29.94 -11.29 -22.80
N LYS A 35 -30.14 -11.81 -21.59
CA LYS A 35 -30.31 -11.04 -20.36
C LYS A 35 -28.94 -10.64 -19.79
N VAL A 36 -28.65 -9.35 -19.80
CA VAL A 36 -27.43 -8.73 -19.25
C VAL A 36 -27.72 -8.26 -17.83
N GLN A 37 -26.96 -8.77 -16.84
CA GLN A 37 -27.03 -8.31 -15.45
C GLN A 37 -25.90 -7.32 -15.19
N VAL A 38 -26.20 -6.17 -14.59
CA VAL A 38 -25.19 -5.17 -14.22
C VAL A 38 -25.05 -5.21 -12.71
N LEU A 39 -24.02 -5.92 -12.22
CA LEU A 39 -23.58 -5.86 -10.83
C LEU A 39 -22.54 -4.73 -10.69
N VAL A 40 -22.70 -3.90 -9.65
CA VAL A 40 -21.83 -2.74 -9.39
C VAL A 40 -20.42 -3.15 -8.90
N SER A 41 -20.17 -4.43 -8.64
CA SER A 41 -18.97 -4.88 -7.92
C SER A 41 -17.93 -5.65 -8.75
N GLN A 42 -17.97 -5.60 -10.08
CA GLN A 42 -16.98 -6.30 -10.92
C GLN A 42 -16.43 -5.41 -12.04
N LEU A 43 -15.62 -4.44 -11.66
CA LEU A 43 -14.51 -4.03 -12.52
C LEU A 43 -13.30 -4.90 -12.14
N ASN A 44 -13.06 -5.88 -13.02
CA ASN A 44 -11.83 -6.66 -13.25
C ASN A 44 -11.82 -8.10 -12.70
N PHE A 45 -11.87 -9.08 -13.61
CA PHE A 45 -10.76 -10.00 -13.90
C PHE A 45 -11.12 -10.95 -15.06
N SER A 46 -10.21 -11.10 -16.04
CA SER A 46 -9.99 -12.34 -16.80
C SER A 46 -8.72 -12.23 -17.65
N VAL A 47 -7.75 -13.12 -17.39
CA VAL A 47 -6.55 -13.42 -18.20
C VAL A 47 -6.87 -14.64 -19.09
N PRO A 48 -6.29 -14.76 -20.30
CA PRO A 48 -5.45 -15.93 -20.64
C PRO A 48 -4.30 -15.57 -21.62
N GLY A 49 -3.12 -16.19 -21.73
CA GLY A 49 -2.46 -17.37 -21.16
C GLY A 49 -1.22 -17.74 -22.02
N SER A 50 -0.24 -18.44 -21.41
CA SER A 50 0.85 -19.31 -21.96
C SER A 50 1.94 -18.78 -22.92
N GLN A 51 3.22 -19.02 -22.57
CA GLN A 51 4.09 -20.09 -23.13
C GLN A 51 5.45 -20.22 -22.41
N LYS A 52 6.03 -21.43 -22.50
CA LYS A 52 7.25 -21.99 -21.86
C LYS A 52 8.58 -21.47 -22.44
N ASN A 53 9.67 -21.52 -21.66
CA ASN A 53 10.89 -22.31 -21.97
C ASN A 53 11.99 -22.20 -20.89
N GLU A 54 12.82 -23.24 -20.85
CA GLU A 54 13.86 -23.59 -19.87
C GLU A 54 15.25 -22.96 -20.16
N ASP A 55 16.11 -23.07 -19.14
CA ASP A 55 17.59 -23.03 -19.11
C ASP A 55 18.37 -21.72 -18.87
N ALA A 56 18.83 -21.64 -17.61
CA ALA A 56 20.23 -21.57 -17.18
C ALA A 56 21.06 -20.27 -17.29
N LYS A 57 21.39 -19.79 -16.08
CA LYS A 57 22.64 -19.13 -15.63
C LYS A 57 22.85 -17.64 -15.95
N ASN A 58 22.73 -16.88 -14.87
CA ASN A 58 23.78 -16.11 -14.19
C ASN A 58 23.41 -14.64 -14.00
N GLU A 59 23.82 -14.12 -12.84
CA GLU A 59 23.78 -12.71 -12.44
C GLU A 59 22.41 -12.22 -11.94
N SER A 60 22.19 -12.37 -10.63
CA SER A 60 21.09 -11.75 -9.88
C SER A 60 21.27 -10.23 -9.83
N MET A 61 21.04 -9.58 -10.97
CA MET A 61 20.71 -8.16 -11.06
C MET A 61 19.27 -8.05 -10.56
N GLY A 62 19.12 -7.62 -9.31
CA GLY A 62 17.82 -7.44 -8.66
C GLY A 62 16.92 -6.62 -9.56
N THR A 63 15.81 -7.23 -9.99
CA THR A 63 14.78 -6.61 -10.81
C THR A 63 14.21 -5.43 -10.05
N GLU A 64 14.69 -4.24 -10.40
CA GLU A 64 14.09 -2.96 -10.02
C GLU A 64 12.74 -2.88 -10.74
N GLY A 65 11.74 -3.53 -10.15
CA GLY A 65 10.38 -3.54 -10.65
C GLY A 65 9.87 -2.11 -10.67
N LEU A 66 9.62 -1.59 -11.87
CA LEU A 66 8.94 -0.32 -12.05
C LEU A 66 7.66 -0.28 -11.19
N PRO A 67 7.33 0.87 -10.58
CA PRO A 67 6.12 1.01 -9.79
C PRO A 67 4.91 0.67 -10.66
N VAL A 68 4.22 -0.43 -10.31
CA VAL A 68 2.97 -0.84 -10.94
C VAL A 68 1.95 0.26 -10.63
N GLN A 69 1.56 1.00 -11.67
CA GLN A 69 0.71 2.17 -11.59
C GLN A 69 -0.56 1.88 -10.76
N GLY A 70 -0.70 2.58 -9.64
CA GLY A 70 -1.93 2.62 -8.84
C GLY A 70 -1.93 1.86 -7.52
N ARG A 71 -0.85 1.15 -7.14
CA ARG A 71 -0.72 0.57 -5.79
C ARG A 71 0.26 1.36 -4.93
N GLU A 72 -0.15 1.66 -3.71
CA GLU A 72 0.72 2.31 -2.72
C GLU A 72 1.86 1.36 -2.33
N GLN A 73 3.07 1.90 -2.17
CA GLN A 73 4.25 1.12 -1.81
C GLN A 73 4.53 1.24 -0.32
N ALA A 74 4.98 0.15 0.29
CA ALA A 74 5.43 0.12 1.68
C ALA A 74 6.88 -0.35 1.75
N LEU A 75 7.69 0.31 2.57
CA LEU A 75 9.07 -0.06 2.82
C LEU A 75 9.19 -0.78 4.17
N VAL A 76 9.84 -1.94 4.19
CA VAL A 76 10.10 -2.71 5.41
C VAL A 76 11.60 -2.81 5.64
N CYS A 77 12.07 -2.12 6.69
CA CYS A 77 13.46 -2.03 7.10
C CYS A 77 13.70 -2.95 8.30
N MET A 78 13.99 -4.22 7.99
CA MET A 78 14.22 -5.28 8.98
C MET A 78 15.21 -6.30 8.44
N ASP A 79 15.98 -6.90 9.34
CA ASP A 79 16.88 -7.99 9.01
C ASP A 79 16.10 -9.25 8.56
N ASP A 80 16.80 -10.26 8.03
CA ASP A 80 16.22 -11.55 7.63
C ASP A 80 15.71 -12.32 8.86
N SER A 81 14.54 -11.95 9.37
CA SER A 81 13.85 -12.59 10.50
C SER A 81 12.51 -13.20 10.07
N PRO A 82 11.98 -14.20 10.81
CA PRO A 82 10.64 -14.72 10.54
C PRO A 82 9.54 -13.66 10.70
N GLU A 83 9.76 -12.66 11.55
CA GLU A 83 8.86 -11.52 11.75
C GLU A 83 8.71 -10.70 10.47
N ARG A 84 9.81 -10.50 9.73
CA ARG A 84 9.78 -9.80 8.45
C ARG A 84 8.84 -10.50 7.45
N ALA A 85 8.87 -11.84 7.39
CA ALA A 85 7.99 -12.58 6.50
C ALA A 85 6.51 -12.40 6.89
N LYS A 86 6.20 -12.43 8.19
CA LYS A 86 4.85 -12.14 8.70
C LYS A 86 4.40 -10.72 8.32
N LEU A 87 5.27 -9.73 8.49
CA LEU A 87 4.97 -8.33 8.18
C LEU A 87 4.78 -8.08 6.69
N VAL A 88 5.63 -8.69 5.85
CA VAL A 88 5.46 -8.62 4.40
C VAL A 88 4.10 -9.20 3.99
N ALA A 89 3.69 -10.33 4.58
CA ALA A 89 2.39 -10.92 4.31
C ALA A 89 1.23 -10.02 4.78
N ALA A 90 1.32 -9.46 6.00
CA ALA A 90 0.29 -8.57 6.54
C ALA A 90 0.12 -7.29 5.71
N VAL A 91 1.23 -6.66 5.31
CA VAL A 91 1.19 -5.42 4.52
C VAL A 91 0.72 -5.69 3.09
N GLN A 92 1.03 -6.85 2.52
CA GLN A 92 0.46 -7.28 1.24
C GLN A 92 -1.05 -7.54 1.31
N ALA A 93 -1.55 -8.08 2.44
CA ALA A 93 -2.98 -8.27 2.67
C ALA A 93 -3.74 -6.93 2.71
N LEU A 94 -3.10 -5.88 3.25
CA LEU A 94 -3.61 -4.50 3.22
C LEU A 94 -3.60 -3.84 1.83
N GLY A 95 -3.05 -4.52 0.81
CA GLY A 95 -3.07 -4.06 -0.59
C GLY A 95 -1.85 -3.26 -1.04
N PHE A 96 -0.83 -3.13 -0.19
CA PHE A 96 0.42 -2.43 -0.52
C PHE A 96 1.39 -3.33 -1.28
N TYR A 97 2.21 -2.73 -2.13
CA TYR A 97 3.39 -3.38 -2.67
C TYR A 97 4.56 -3.25 -1.69
N VAL A 98 5.04 -4.37 -1.18
CA VAL A 98 6.06 -4.39 -0.13
C VAL A 98 7.46 -4.52 -0.70
N GLU A 99 8.32 -3.59 -0.31
CA GLU A 99 9.75 -3.68 -0.54
C GLU A 99 10.47 -3.91 0.79
N ALA A 100 11.02 -5.10 0.98
CA ALA A 100 11.84 -5.41 2.14
C ALA A 100 13.32 -5.12 1.86
N THR A 101 14.02 -4.55 2.84
CA THR A 101 15.47 -4.31 2.78
C THR A 101 16.14 -4.65 4.11
N GLY A 102 17.24 -5.41 4.05
CA GLY A 102 18.10 -5.74 5.19
C GLY A 102 19.29 -4.78 5.39
N SER A 103 19.38 -3.69 4.63
CA SER A 103 20.50 -2.74 4.72
C SER A 103 20.01 -1.31 4.68
N THR A 104 20.56 -0.47 5.57
CA THR A 104 20.25 0.96 5.68
C THR A 104 20.55 1.71 4.38
N SER A 105 21.67 1.39 3.72
CA SER A 105 22.06 2.08 2.48
C SER A 105 21.03 1.87 1.37
N SER A 106 20.52 0.64 1.24
CA SER A 106 19.49 0.31 0.25
C SER A 106 18.15 0.99 0.56
N ALA A 107 17.77 1.05 1.84
CA ALA A 107 16.55 1.74 2.27
C ALA A 107 16.60 3.25 1.95
N LEU A 108 17.71 3.92 2.29
CA LEU A 108 17.90 5.35 2.01
C LEU A 108 17.91 5.66 0.51
N LYS A 109 18.58 4.83 -0.30
CA LYS A 109 18.58 4.98 -1.76
C LYS A 109 17.17 4.90 -2.33
N LYS A 110 16.37 3.94 -1.87
CA LYS A 110 14.98 3.77 -2.30
C LYS A 110 14.12 4.97 -1.92
N MET A 111 14.22 5.43 -0.68
CA MET A 111 13.52 6.60 -0.19
C MET A 111 13.89 7.90 -0.92
N ALA A 112 15.11 7.99 -1.48
CA ALA A 112 15.52 9.14 -2.26
C ALA A 112 14.75 9.29 -3.59
N TYR A 113 14.25 8.19 -4.17
CA TYR A 113 13.54 8.19 -5.46
C TYR A 113 12.04 7.95 -5.32
N HIS A 114 11.59 7.33 -4.23
CA HIS A 114 10.20 6.96 -4.00
C HIS A 114 9.71 7.40 -2.63
N VAL A 115 8.53 8.02 -2.59
CA VAL A 115 7.83 8.35 -1.34
C VAL A 115 6.96 7.16 -0.97
N TYR A 116 7.27 6.52 0.15
CA TYR A 116 6.53 5.39 0.69
C TYR A 116 5.50 5.90 1.72
N PRO A 117 4.17 5.78 1.48
CA PRO A 117 3.16 6.18 2.46
C PRO A 117 3.25 5.40 3.78
N LEU A 118 3.79 4.19 3.76
CA LEU A 118 4.04 3.36 4.94
C LEU A 118 5.50 2.92 5.00
N VAL A 119 6.14 3.16 6.14
CA VAL A 119 7.50 2.67 6.43
C VAL A 119 7.48 1.94 7.76
N LEU A 120 7.90 0.67 7.72
CA LEU A 120 8.06 -0.18 8.88
C LEU A 120 9.55 -0.30 9.21
N LEU A 121 9.94 0.00 10.44
CA LEU A 121 11.34 0.03 10.87
C LEU A 121 11.50 -0.78 12.16
N ASN A 122 12.46 -1.71 12.20
CA ASN A 122 12.83 -2.38 13.45
C ASN A 122 13.99 -1.64 14.14
N GLU A 123 13.93 -1.51 15.46
CA GLU A 123 15.00 -0.93 16.28
C GLU A 123 16.36 -1.63 16.06
N SER A 124 16.36 -2.95 15.92
CA SER A 124 17.57 -3.78 15.76
C SER A 124 18.15 -3.79 14.34
N PHE A 125 17.49 -3.12 13.39
CA PHE A 125 17.83 -3.12 11.96
C PHE A 125 19.30 -2.73 11.68
N ASP A 126 19.96 -3.52 10.82
CA ASP A 126 21.33 -3.28 10.36
C ASP A 126 22.31 -3.06 11.54
N GLN A 127 22.30 -4.01 12.49
CA GLN A 127 23.13 -3.98 13.70
C GLN A 127 22.88 -2.75 14.59
N ASN A 128 21.60 -2.36 14.79
CA ASN A 128 21.16 -1.17 15.53
C ASN A 128 21.62 0.18 14.93
N LYS A 129 22.24 0.21 13.75
CA LYS A 129 22.65 1.45 13.08
C LYS A 129 21.54 1.99 12.18
N GLY A 130 20.72 1.09 11.65
CA GLY A 130 19.69 1.44 10.68
C GLY A 130 18.60 2.29 11.28
N PHE A 131 18.15 2.02 12.50
CA PHE A 131 17.17 2.87 13.18
C PHE A 131 17.64 4.33 13.26
N LYS A 132 18.85 4.58 13.77
CA LYS A 132 19.38 5.93 13.92
C LYS A 132 19.48 6.66 12.57
N ALA A 133 20.04 6.01 11.56
CA ALA A 133 20.21 6.63 10.24
C ALA A 133 18.87 6.94 9.55
N MET A 134 17.91 6.01 9.62
CA MET A 134 16.56 6.21 9.08
C MET A 134 15.82 7.31 9.84
N SER A 135 15.89 7.33 11.17
CA SER A 135 15.28 8.38 11.99
C SER A 135 15.88 9.75 11.73
N THR A 136 17.21 9.86 11.56
CA THR A 136 17.86 11.12 11.14
C THR A 136 17.33 11.57 9.78
N HIS A 137 17.31 10.67 8.79
CA HIS A 137 16.79 10.99 7.46
C HIS A 137 15.32 11.46 7.51
N MET A 138 14.46 10.76 8.26
CA MET A 138 13.05 11.11 8.42
C MET A 138 12.85 12.50 9.06
N ASN A 139 13.73 12.87 10.00
CA ASN A 139 13.68 14.18 10.66
C ASN A 139 14.21 15.32 9.79
N GLU A 140 15.03 15.01 8.79
CA GLU A 140 15.56 15.98 7.81
C GLU A 140 14.64 16.18 6.60
N LEU A 141 13.66 15.29 6.38
CA LEU A 141 12.70 15.42 5.30
C LEU A 141 11.87 16.71 5.43
N ASP A 142 11.57 17.32 4.29
CA ASP A 142 10.61 18.41 4.22
C ASP A 142 9.29 18.01 4.88
N MET A 143 8.72 18.91 5.68
CA MET A 143 7.48 18.63 6.42
C MET A 143 6.31 18.23 5.49
N SER A 144 6.30 18.67 4.23
CA SER A 144 5.31 18.27 3.24
C SER A 144 5.42 16.78 2.86
N LEU A 145 6.64 16.24 2.80
CA LEU A 145 6.90 14.82 2.53
C LEU A 145 6.73 13.99 3.80
N ARG A 146 7.28 14.44 4.94
CA ARG A 146 7.19 13.71 6.22
C ARG A 146 5.75 13.44 6.65
N ARG A 147 4.81 14.35 6.36
CA ARG A 147 3.36 14.20 6.65
C ARG A 147 2.64 13.19 5.74
N ARG A 148 3.24 12.78 4.63
CA ARG A 148 2.71 11.75 3.74
C ARG A 148 3.14 10.34 4.17
N ILE A 149 4.09 10.23 5.09
CA ILE A 149 4.72 8.98 5.51
C ILE A 149 4.24 8.61 6.91
N CYS A 150 3.57 7.48 7.04
CA CYS A 150 3.30 6.84 8.32
C CYS A 150 4.50 5.95 8.70
N LEU A 151 5.25 6.36 9.73
CA LEU A 151 6.40 5.63 10.24
C LEU A 151 6.01 4.78 11.46
N VAL A 152 6.14 3.46 11.34
CA VAL A 152 5.87 2.52 12.42
C VAL A 152 7.17 1.86 12.88
N LEU A 153 7.43 1.93 14.18
CA LEU A 153 8.60 1.32 14.83
C LEU A 153 8.23 -0.01 15.47
N PHE A 154 9.03 -1.04 15.18
CA PHE A 154 9.02 -2.31 15.90
C PHE A 154 10.13 -2.30 16.95
N SER A 155 9.77 -2.55 18.19
CA SER A 155 10.69 -2.58 19.33
C SER A 155 10.32 -3.70 20.27
N ASP A 156 11.33 -4.32 20.89
CA ASP A 156 11.13 -5.35 21.92
C ASP A 156 11.05 -4.75 23.33
N ARG A 157 11.25 -3.44 23.45
CA ARG A 157 11.38 -2.74 24.74
C ARG A 157 10.23 -1.80 25.02
N LEU A 158 9.59 -1.30 23.96
CA LEU A 158 8.57 -0.28 24.03
C LEU A 158 7.19 -0.93 23.83
N PRO A 159 6.21 -0.63 24.69
CA PRO A 159 4.88 -1.22 24.57
C PRO A 159 4.16 -0.70 23.32
N THR A 160 3.32 -1.57 22.74
CA THR A 160 2.46 -1.21 21.61
C THR A 160 1.52 -0.07 21.98
N GLY A 161 1.44 0.94 21.13
CA GLY A 161 0.44 2.00 21.25
C GLY A 161 0.68 3.02 22.36
N ASP A 162 1.90 3.16 22.89
CA ASP A 162 2.25 4.28 23.77
C ASP A 162 2.58 5.56 22.97
N PRO A 163 1.72 6.60 23.02
CA PRO A 163 1.90 7.81 22.23
C PRO A 163 3.12 8.63 22.69
N MET A 164 3.49 8.57 23.98
CA MET A 164 4.62 9.34 24.50
C MET A 164 5.95 8.76 24.02
N SER A 165 6.10 7.44 24.06
CA SER A 165 7.28 6.78 23.47
C SER A 165 7.35 6.99 21.96
N ALA A 166 6.21 6.95 21.25
CA ALA A 166 6.17 7.21 19.82
C ALA A 166 6.65 8.63 19.49
N LEU A 167 6.15 9.63 20.23
CA LEU A 167 6.54 11.02 20.09
C LEU A 167 8.04 11.23 20.40
N HIS A 168 8.54 10.64 21.49
CA HIS A 168 9.95 10.73 21.86
C HIS A 168 10.87 10.19 20.76
N SER A 169 10.45 9.09 20.11
CA SER A 169 11.19 8.47 19.00
C SER A 169 10.89 9.08 17.63
N SER A 170 10.08 10.15 17.56
CA SER A 170 9.66 10.82 16.31
C SER A 170 8.98 9.88 15.29
N VAL A 171 8.34 8.82 15.78
CA VAL A 171 7.57 7.86 14.97
C VAL A 171 6.07 8.07 15.15
N ASN A 172 5.27 7.57 14.21
CA ASN A 172 3.81 7.70 14.28
C ASN A 172 3.17 6.64 15.18
N TYR A 173 3.76 5.45 15.25
CA TYR A 173 3.26 4.37 16.07
C TYR A 173 4.38 3.38 16.45
N ILE A 174 4.21 2.69 17.57
CA ILE A 174 5.13 1.63 18.04
C ILE A 174 4.35 0.33 18.16
N VAL A 175 4.95 -0.76 17.67
CA VAL A 175 4.45 -2.12 17.78
C VAL A 175 5.50 -2.98 18.48
N GLU A 176 5.06 -3.69 19.51
CA GLU A 176 5.85 -4.67 20.23
C GLU A 176 5.90 -6.01 19.48
N ALA A 177 7.00 -6.76 19.60
CA ALA A 177 7.18 -8.06 18.93
C ALA A 177 6.09 -9.09 19.28
N ASP A 178 5.58 -9.07 20.51
CA ASP A 178 4.51 -9.98 20.96
C ASP A 178 3.16 -9.69 20.30
N SER A 179 2.95 -8.47 19.80
CA SER A 179 1.71 -8.04 19.15
C SER A 179 1.69 -8.32 17.65
N LEU A 180 2.70 -9.01 17.11
CA LEU A 180 2.82 -9.30 15.67
C LEU A 180 1.66 -10.13 15.09
N ASP A 181 0.97 -10.92 15.92
CA ASP A 181 -0.16 -11.74 15.46
C ASP A 181 -1.39 -10.89 15.10
N HIS A 182 -1.53 -9.68 15.66
CA HIS A 182 -2.61 -8.74 15.36
C HIS A 182 -2.14 -7.55 14.50
N VAL A 183 -0.97 -7.67 13.87
CA VAL A 183 -0.32 -6.53 13.20
C VAL A 183 -1.12 -5.97 12.03
N GLU A 184 -1.91 -6.80 11.34
CA GLU A 184 -2.76 -6.34 10.23
C GLU A 184 -3.82 -5.34 10.72
N GLU A 185 -4.53 -5.69 11.80
CA GLU A 185 -5.55 -4.83 12.41
C GLU A 185 -4.92 -3.55 12.95
N ILE A 186 -3.80 -3.68 13.68
CA ILE A 186 -3.05 -2.54 14.22
C ILE A 186 -2.61 -1.60 13.10
N LEU A 187 -1.98 -2.10 12.04
CA LEU A 187 -1.53 -1.28 10.92
C LEU A 187 -2.70 -0.62 10.19
N SER A 188 -3.82 -1.33 10.00
CA SER A 188 -5.01 -0.76 9.37
C SER A 188 -5.58 0.42 10.17
N SER A 189 -5.66 0.27 11.50
CA SER A 189 -6.12 1.31 12.41
C SER A 189 -5.16 2.50 12.42
N THR A 190 -3.86 2.24 12.54
CA THR A 190 -2.82 3.27 12.56
C THR A 190 -2.77 4.07 11.26
N LEU A 191 -2.91 3.41 10.10
CA LEU A 191 -2.98 4.09 8.80
C LEU A 191 -4.22 4.98 8.69
N ALA A 192 -5.37 4.48 9.12
CA ALA A 192 -6.61 5.26 9.13
C ALA A 192 -6.49 6.49 10.06
N GLU A 193 -5.92 6.32 11.25
CA GLU A 193 -5.66 7.41 12.19
C GLU A 193 -4.71 8.45 11.61
N HIS A 194 -3.62 8.02 10.98
CA HIS A 194 -2.67 8.91 10.31
C HIS A 194 -3.33 9.71 9.16
N GLN A 195 -4.14 9.06 8.33
CA GLN A 195 -4.88 9.72 7.26
C GLN A 195 -5.90 10.74 7.82
N ASN A 196 -6.64 10.35 8.87
CA ASN A 196 -7.60 11.23 9.55
C ASN A 196 -6.91 12.45 10.15
N PHE A 197 -5.76 12.26 10.81
CA PHE A 197 -4.99 13.34 11.42
C PHE A 197 -4.59 14.43 10.40
N TYR A 198 -4.23 14.03 9.18
CA TYR A 198 -3.83 14.96 8.12
C TYR A 198 -4.95 15.34 7.13
N THR A 199 -6.19 14.90 7.33
CA THR A 199 -7.29 15.14 6.37
C THR A 199 -7.49 16.63 6.10
N VAL A 200 -7.63 17.44 7.16
CA VAL A 200 -7.84 18.90 7.03
C VAL A 200 -6.65 19.58 6.33
N TYR A 201 -5.43 19.14 6.64
CA TYR A 201 -4.22 19.66 5.99
C TYR A 201 -4.20 19.31 4.50
N ASN A 202 -4.48 18.06 4.16
CA ASN A 202 -4.49 17.57 2.79
C ASN A 202 -5.58 18.27 1.95
N ASP A 203 -6.76 18.47 2.50
CA ASP A 203 -7.85 19.20 1.84
C ASP A 203 -7.50 20.67 1.63
N SER A 204 -6.85 21.30 2.61
CA SER A 204 -6.35 22.67 2.49
C SER A 204 -5.27 22.79 1.40
N MET A 205 -4.36 21.82 1.33
CA MET A 205 -3.32 21.77 0.28
C MET A 205 -3.90 21.55 -1.12
N ARG A 206 -4.95 20.70 -1.24
CA ARG A 206 -5.71 20.50 -2.48
C ARG A 206 -6.43 21.77 -2.90
N ALA A 207 -7.13 22.43 -1.98
CA ALA A 207 -7.81 23.71 -2.25
C ALA A 207 -6.83 24.81 -2.69
N ALA A 208 -5.62 24.81 -2.15
CA ALA A 208 -4.55 25.73 -2.53
C ALA A 208 -3.82 25.35 -3.84
N GLY A 209 -4.17 24.23 -4.48
CA GLY A 209 -3.55 23.75 -5.73
C GLY A 209 -2.11 23.24 -5.57
N LYS A 210 -1.71 22.82 -4.36
CA LYS A 210 -0.36 22.36 -4.02
C LYS A 210 -0.26 20.85 -3.74
N ALA A 211 -1.36 20.12 -3.93
CA ALA A 211 -1.46 18.69 -3.66
C ALA A 211 -1.45 17.88 -4.97
#